data_AF-A0A920V2U0-F1
#
_entry.id   AF-A0A920V2U0-F1
#
_cell.length_a   1.000
_cell.length_b   1.000
_cell.length_c   1.000
_cell.angle_alpha   90.00
_cell.angle_beta   90.00
_cell.angle_gamma   90.00
#
_symmetry.space_group_name_H-M   'P 1'
#
loop_
_entity.id
_entity.type
_entity.pdbx_description
1 polymer ?
#
loop_
_entity_poly.entity_id
_entity_poly.type
_entity_poly.pdbx_seq_one_letter_code
_entity_poly.pdbx_strand_id
1 'polypeptide(L)'
;MATIVSSMTFLALPAAAYQTNWRHLPANAMYLLAIPVAWLLFVPFYRAGGLQSAYEYLERRFGLWARLYAGGAFILFHLARMGLILFVASESIQLMIGRREDWMLDVVMIVFGVIVSGYPVLGGLRAVIWTDVLQGVA
;
A
#
# COMPACT_ATOMS: atom_id res chain seq x y z
N MET A 1 -8.11 -6.64 -4.36
CA MET A 1 -6.89 -7.13 -5.06
C MET A 1 -5.94 -5.97 -5.34
N ALA A 2 -6.36 -4.90 -6.03
CA ALA A 2 -5.52 -3.72 -6.32
C ALA A 2 -4.86 -3.06 -5.09
N THR A 3 -5.53 -2.98 -3.94
CA THR A 3 -4.96 -2.34 -2.73
C THR A 3 -3.83 -3.15 -2.06
N ILE A 4 -3.77 -4.47 -2.29
CA ILE A 4 -2.72 -5.37 -1.76
C ILE A 4 -1.62 -5.53 -2.81
N VAL A 5 -1.98 -5.58 -4.09
CA VAL A 5 -1.07 -5.58 -5.24
C VAL A 5 -0.65 -4.14 -5.53
N SER A 6 0.23 -3.60 -4.68
CA SER A 6 0.86 -2.29 -4.91
C SER A 6 2.03 -2.42 -5.89
N SER A 7 2.41 -1.31 -6.55
CA SER A 7 3.59 -1.17 -7.41
C SER A 7 4.88 -1.71 -6.78
N MET A 8 4.99 -1.67 -5.44
CA MET A 8 6.09 -2.29 -4.69
C MET A 8 6.16 -3.81 -4.91
N THR A 9 5.03 -4.52 -4.87
CA THR A 9 4.99 -5.97 -5.08
C THR A 9 5.28 -6.31 -6.54
N PHE A 10 4.82 -5.45 -7.47
CA PHE A 10 5.01 -5.62 -8.91
C PHE A 10 6.46 -5.40 -9.36
N LEU A 11 7.19 -4.46 -8.72
CA LEU A 11 8.61 -4.22 -8.99
C LEU A 11 9.53 -5.09 -8.13
N ALA A 12 9.22 -5.30 -6.84
CA ALA A 12 10.11 -5.99 -5.92
C ALA A 12 10.14 -7.51 -6.11
N LEU A 13 9.03 -8.16 -6.48
CA LEU A 13 9.03 -9.63 -6.66
C LEU A 13 9.82 -10.09 -7.90
N PRO A 14 9.70 -9.45 -9.09
CA PRO A 14 10.55 -9.79 -10.23
C PRO A 14 12.00 -9.39 -9.99
N ALA A 15 12.27 -8.23 -9.38
CA ALA A 15 13.63 -7.80 -9.04
C ALA A 15 14.30 -8.77 -8.06
N ALA A 16 13.58 -9.23 -7.02
CA ALA A 16 14.10 -10.23 -6.08
C ALA A 16 14.28 -11.60 -6.75
N ALA A 17 13.37 -12.02 -7.63
CA ALA A 17 13.48 -13.27 -8.37
C ALA A 17 14.62 -13.25 -9.40
N TYR A 18 14.91 -12.08 -10.00
CA TYR A 18 16.01 -11.89 -10.94
C TYR A 18 17.38 -11.84 -10.26
N GLN A 19 17.48 -11.22 -9.08
CA GLN A 19 18.74 -11.15 -8.33
C GLN A 19 19.04 -12.39 -7.49
N THR A 20 18.01 -13.10 -7.01
CA THR A 20 18.17 -14.25 -6.11
C THR A 20 17.55 -15.53 -6.69
N ASN A 21 16.37 -15.94 -6.21
CA ASN A 21 15.70 -17.18 -6.57
C ASN A 21 14.21 -17.09 -6.22
N TRP A 22 13.43 -18.12 -6.56
CA TRP A 22 11.96 -18.16 -6.36
C TRP A 22 11.52 -18.37 -4.90
N ARG A 23 12.41 -18.14 -3.93
CA ARG A 23 12.18 -18.30 -2.48
C ARG A 23 10.96 -17.56 -1.96
N HIS A 24 10.57 -16.46 -2.58
CA HIS A 24 9.42 -15.65 -2.15
C HIS A 24 8.08 -16.19 -2.65
N LEU A 25 8.08 -17.16 -3.59
CA LEU A 25 6.87 -17.71 -4.18
C LEU A 25 5.93 -18.39 -3.17
N PRO A 26 6.39 -19.23 -2.22
CA PRO A 26 5.52 -19.87 -1.23
C PRO A 26 4.83 -18.87 -0.30
N ALA A 27 5.54 -17.81 0.11
CA ALA A 27 4.98 -16.76 0.96
C ALA A 27 3.89 -15.97 0.24
N ASN A 28 4.02 -15.75 -1.08
CA ASN A 28 2.99 -15.10 -1.89
C ASN A 28 1.81 -16.05 -2.21
N ALA A 29 2.07 -17.35 -2.42
CA ALA A 29 1.02 -18.33 -2.66
C ALA A 29 0.10 -18.52 -1.45
N MET A 30 0.58 -18.30 -0.22
CA MET A 30 -0.25 -18.32 0.99
C MET A 30 -1.41 -17.32 0.94
N TYR A 31 -1.32 -16.22 0.18
CA TYR A 31 -2.45 -15.28 0.05
C TYR A 31 -3.68 -15.93 -0.57
N LEU A 32 -3.52 -16.93 -1.47
CA LEU A 32 -4.63 -17.66 -2.08
C LEU A 32 -5.45 -18.44 -1.05
N LEU A 33 -4.82 -18.91 0.02
CA LEU A 33 -5.48 -19.61 1.13
C LEU A 33 -5.93 -18.65 2.24
N ALA A 34 -5.15 -17.61 2.52
CA ALA A 34 -5.47 -16.64 3.56
C ALA A 34 -6.73 -15.83 3.24
N ILE A 35 -6.99 -15.54 1.96
CA ILE A 35 -8.15 -14.75 1.52
C ILE A 35 -9.50 -15.47 1.80
N PRO A 36 -9.70 -16.73 1.37
CA PRO A 36 -10.90 -17.49 1.72
C PRO A 36 -11.10 -17.63 3.23
N VAL A 37 -10.04 -17.88 3.99
CA VAL A 37 -10.09 -18.01 5.45
C VAL A 37 -10.50 -16.69 6.11
N ALA A 38 -9.90 -15.57 5.68
CA ALA A 38 -10.27 -14.24 6.15
C ALA A 38 -11.73 -13.91 5.84
N TRP A 39 -12.19 -14.25 4.63
CA TRP A 39 -13.56 -14.02 4.20
C TRP A 39 -14.58 -14.87 4.98
N LEU A 40 -14.28 -16.14 5.23
CA LEU A 40 -15.20 -17.05 5.92
C LEU A 40 -15.23 -16.88 7.43
N LEU A 41 -14.12 -16.47 8.06
CA LEU A 41 -14.04 -16.39 9.52
C LEU A 41 -14.11 -14.95 10.04
N PHE A 42 -13.35 -14.03 9.45
CA PHE A 42 -13.21 -12.68 10.00
C PHE A 42 -14.34 -11.76 9.56
N VAL A 43 -14.76 -11.80 8.28
CA VAL A 43 -15.86 -10.96 7.79
C VAL A 43 -17.17 -11.19 8.54
N PRO A 44 -17.67 -12.43 8.73
CA PRO A 44 -18.89 -12.64 9.51
C PRO A 44 -18.73 -12.26 10.98
N PHE A 45 -17.55 -12.46 11.57
CA PHE A 45 -17.26 -12.03 12.94
C PHE A 45 -17.38 -10.50 13.12
N TYR A 46 -16.75 -9.71 12.25
CA TYR A 46 -16.84 -8.25 12.31
C TYR A 46 -18.26 -7.73 12.02
N ARG A 47 -18.96 -8.34 11.05
CA ARG A 47 -20.33 -7.94 10.71
C ARG A 47 -21.35 -8.30 11.80
N ALA A 48 -21.22 -9.47 12.43
CA ALA A 48 -22.09 -9.88 13.52
C ALA A 48 -21.89 -9.02 14.79
N GLY A 49 -20.67 -8.53 15.03
CA GLY A 49 -20.36 -7.63 16.15
C GLY A 49 -20.76 -6.16 15.94
N GLY A 50 -21.31 -5.79 14.77
CA GLY A 50 -21.66 -4.41 14.42
C GLY A 50 -20.46 -3.46 14.42
N LEU A 51 -19.25 -3.98 14.18
CA LEU A 51 -18.00 -3.23 14.21
C LEU A 51 -17.75 -2.61 12.84
N GLN A 52 -17.58 -1.30 12.78
CA GLN A 52 -17.34 -0.59 11.52
C GLN A 52 -15.85 -0.52 11.15
N SER A 53 -14.96 -0.72 12.12
CA SER A 53 -13.51 -0.80 11.88
C SER A 53 -12.82 -1.85 12.76
N ALA A 54 -11.70 -2.39 12.27
CA ALA A 54 -10.85 -3.29 13.06
C ALA A 54 -10.33 -2.63 14.35
N TYR A 55 -10.12 -1.31 14.34
CA TYR A 55 -9.67 -0.55 15.51
C TYR A 55 -10.76 -0.42 16.58
N GLU A 56 -12.04 -0.42 16.18
CA GLU A 56 -13.16 -0.40 17.11
C GLU A 56 -13.26 -1.70 17.91
N TYR A 57 -12.85 -2.83 17.32
CA TYR A 57 -12.74 -4.09 18.04
C TYR A 57 -11.66 -4.03 19.12
N LEU A 58 -10.49 -3.47 18.78
CA LEU A 58 -9.41 -3.21 19.74
C LEU A 58 -9.88 -2.29 20.88
N GLU A 59 -10.66 -1.26 20.57
CA GLU A 59 -11.24 -0.37 21.58
C GLU A 59 -12.19 -1.12 22.53
N ARG A 60 -13.12 -1.93 21.99
CA ARG A 60 -14.07 -2.68 22.83
C ARG A 60 -13.38 -3.74 23.68
N ARG A 61 -12.27 -4.33 23.23
CA ARG A 61 -11.58 -5.42 23.94
C ARG A 61 -10.49 -4.96 24.90
N PHE A 62 -9.77 -3.89 24.58
CA PHE A 62 -8.57 -3.41 25.29
C PHE A 62 -8.64 -1.92 25.71
N GLY A 63 -9.68 -1.19 25.29
CA GLY A 63 -9.88 0.22 25.61
C GLY A 63 -9.33 1.18 24.56
N LEU A 64 -9.62 2.48 24.75
CA LEU A 64 -9.29 3.57 23.82
C LEU A 64 -7.79 3.66 23.48
N TRP A 65 -6.91 3.35 24.44
CA TRP A 65 -5.46 3.35 24.23
C TRP A 65 -5.02 2.41 23.11
N ALA A 66 -5.64 1.22 22.99
CA ALA A 66 -5.32 0.27 21.94
C ALA A 66 -5.72 0.78 20.55
N ARG A 67 -6.83 1.51 20.45
CA ARG A 67 -7.26 2.17 19.20
C ARG A 67 -6.31 3.27 18.78
N LEU A 68 -5.90 4.13 19.72
CA LEU A 68 -4.96 5.22 19.43
C LEU A 68 -3.59 4.67 19.03
N TYR A 69 -3.11 3.64 19.72
CA TYR A 69 -1.85 2.98 19.38
C TYR A 69 -1.90 2.34 17.99
N ALA A 70 -2.91 1.50 17.72
CA ALA A 70 -3.03 0.81 16.44
C ALA A 70 -3.26 1.79 15.27
N GLY A 71 -4.10 2.81 15.47
CA GLY A 71 -4.32 3.86 14.46
C GLY A 71 -3.06 4.70 14.21
N GLY A 72 -2.35 5.11 15.27
CA GLY A 72 -1.09 5.86 15.16
C GLY A 72 0.00 5.05 14.45
N ALA A 73 0.19 3.79 14.86
CA ALA A 73 1.14 2.88 14.22
C ALA A 73 0.79 2.65 12.75
N PHE A 74 -0.50 2.53 12.41
CA PHE A 74 -0.96 2.39 11.03
C PHE A 74 -0.63 3.61 10.19
N ILE A 75 -0.86 4.82 10.70
CA ILE A 75 -0.56 6.08 10.00
C ILE A 75 0.96 6.20 9.79
N LEU A 76 1.76 5.96 10.82
CA LEU A 76 3.23 6.02 10.73
C LEU A 76 3.78 5.01 9.73
N PHE A 77 3.27 3.78 9.75
CA PHE A 77 3.64 2.75 8.79
C PHE A 77 3.28 3.16 7.37
N HIS A 78 2.07 3.71 7.15
CA HIS A 78 1.66 4.17 5.83
C HIS A 78 2.48 5.37 5.36
N LEU A 79 2.83 6.30 6.24
CA LEU A 79 3.69 7.42 5.92
C LEU A 79 5.07 6.95 5.43
N ALA A 80 5.71 6.04 6.17
CA ALA A 80 6.99 5.47 5.78
C ALA A 80 6.90 4.69 4.45
N ARG A 81 5.84 3.89 4.29
CA ARG A 81 5.61 3.11 3.07
C ARG A 81 5.41 4.00 1.84
N MET A 82 4.62 5.07 1.96
CA MET A 82 4.37 6.00 0.86
C MET A 82 5.65 6.74 0.47
N GLY A 83 6.48 7.15 1.44
CA GLY A 83 7.79 7.73 1.16
C GLY A 83 8.72 6.79 0.39
N LEU A 84 8.78 5.52 0.78
CA LEU A 84 9.58 4.51 0.08
C LEU A 84 9.09 4.28 -1.37
N ILE A 85 7.77 4.23 -1.58
CA ILE A 85 7.20 4.07 -2.93
C ILE A 85 7.56 5.26 -3.82
N LEU A 86 7.43 6.49 -3.30
CA LEU A 86 7.77 7.72 -4.04
C LEU A 86 9.25 7.76 -4.42
N PHE A 87 10.13 7.34 -3.51
CA PHE A 87 11.56 7.27 -3.74
C PHE A 87 11.91 6.29 -4.88
N VAL A 88 11.41 5.04 -4.79
CA VAL A 88 11.66 4.00 -5.81
C VAL A 88 11.08 4.40 -7.18
N ALA A 89 9.91 5.05 -7.20
CA ALA A 89 9.31 5.55 -8.44
C ALA A 89 10.17 6.66 -9.07
N SER A 90 10.68 7.57 -8.26
CA SER A 90 11.54 8.66 -8.73
C SER A 90 12.87 8.13 -9.29
N GLU A 91 13.47 7.15 -8.63
CA GLU A 91 14.68 6.46 -9.11
C GLU A 91 14.43 5.77 -10.47
N SER A 92 13.30 5.08 -10.61
CA SER A 92 12.93 4.38 -11.85
C SER A 92 12.84 5.34 -13.03
N ILE A 93 12.23 6.53 -12.83
CA ILE A 93 12.11 7.57 -13.88
C ILE A 93 13.48 8.10 -14.31
N GLN A 94 14.40 8.27 -13.36
CA GLN A 94 15.75 8.75 -13.69
C GLN A 94 16.57 7.76 -14.49
N LEU A 95 16.46 6.47 -14.16
CA LEU A 95 17.07 5.42 -14.95
C LEU A 95 16.58 5.44 -16.40
N MET A 96 15.29 5.77 -16.63
CA MET A 96 14.71 5.88 -17.98
C MET A 96 15.18 7.14 -18.73
N ILE A 97 15.37 8.27 -18.06
CA ILE A 97 15.81 9.53 -18.69
C ILE A 97 17.32 9.54 -18.98
N GLY A 98 18.08 8.63 -18.36
CA GLY A 98 19.52 8.45 -18.62
C GLY A 98 20.40 9.59 -18.09
N ARG A 99 19.84 10.50 -17.28
CA ARG A 99 20.57 11.58 -16.61
C ARG A 99 20.61 11.32 -15.11
N ARG A 100 21.80 11.03 -14.59
CA ARG A 100 22.07 10.76 -13.17
C ARG A 100 22.55 12.03 -12.46
N GLU A 101 21.78 13.10 -12.55
CA GLU A 101 22.10 14.34 -11.86
C GLU A 101 21.18 14.47 -10.65
N ASP A 102 21.75 14.66 -9.46
CA ASP A 102 21.03 14.62 -8.19
C ASP A 102 19.90 15.67 -8.12
N TRP A 103 20.05 16.81 -8.80
CA TRP A 103 19.02 17.86 -8.86
C TRP A 103 17.73 17.40 -9.55
N MET A 104 17.79 16.41 -10.45
CA MET A 104 16.58 15.84 -11.06
C MET A 104 15.80 14.98 -10.07
N LEU A 105 16.41 14.43 -8.99
CA LEU A 105 15.71 13.58 -8.03
C LEU A 105 14.72 14.42 -7.24
N ASP A 106 15.20 15.54 -6.74
CA ASP A 106 14.43 16.47 -5.93
C ASP A 106 13.26 17.05 -6.73
N VAL A 107 13.50 17.42 -8.00
CA VAL A 107 12.45 17.95 -8.87
C VAL A 107 11.38 16.90 -9.17
N VAL A 108 11.78 15.68 -9.51
CA VAL A 108 10.83 14.59 -9.79
C VAL A 108 10.05 14.24 -8.53
N MET A 109 10.69 14.11 -7.37
CA MET A 109 10.01 13.83 -6.10
C MET A 109 8.97 14.89 -5.74
N ILE A 110 9.31 16.18 -5.89
CA ILE A 110 8.37 17.28 -5.58
C ILE A 110 7.19 17.27 -6.55
N VAL A 111 7.43 17.17 -7.85
CA VAL A 111 6.37 17.17 -8.86
C VAL A 111 5.44 15.97 -8.68
N PHE A 112 6.02 14.77 -8.53
CA PHE A 112 5.25 13.54 -8.36
C PHE A 112 4.49 13.53 -7.02
N GLY A 113 5.11 14.03 -5.95
CA GLY A 113 4.47 14.19 -4.64
C GLY A 113 3.28 15.14 -4.67
N VAL A 114 3.38 16.28 -5.37
CA VAL A 114 2.28 17.23 -5.53
C VAL A 114 1.14 16.62 -6.33
N ILE A 115 1.43 15.92 -7.43
CA ILE A 115 0.40 15.26 -8.24
C ILE A 115 -0.32 14.19 -7.41
N VAL A 116 0.45 13.29 -6.79
CA VAL A 116 -0.08 12.16 -6.01
C VAL A 116 -0.83 12.62 -4.77
N SER A 117 -0.44 13.72 -4.14
CA SER A 117 -1.19 14.28 -3.02
C SER A 117 -2.37 15.15 -3.46
N GLY A 118 -2.33 15.75 -4.64
CA GLY A 118 -3.35 16.69 -5.10
C GLY A 118 -4.63 15.99 -5.57
N TYR A 119 -4.52 14.90 -6.34
CA TYR A 119 -5.71 14.23 -6.88
C TYR A 119 -6.61 13.56 -5.81
N PRO A 120 -6.09 12.99 -4.70
CA PRO A 120 -6.94 12.46 -3.62
C PRO A 120 -7.65 13.56 -2.84
N VAL A 121 -7.01 14.72 -2.66
CA VAL A 121 -7.60 15.87 -1.94
C VAL A 121 -8.78 16.44 -2.72
N LEU A 122 -8.67 16.53 -4.05
CA LEU A 122 -9.73 17.09 -4.90
C LEU A 122 -10.86 16.08 -5.20
N GLY A 123 -10.53 14.80 -5.36
CA GLY A 123 -11.48 13.78 -5.80
C GLY A 123 -12.01 12.85 -4.71
N GLY A 124 -11.46 12.92 -3.49
CA GLY A 124 -11.80 12.05 -2.37
C GLY A 124 -11.57 10.56 -2.64
N LEU A 125 -12.13 9.71 -1.77
CA LEU A 125 -12.01 8.24 -1.88
C LEU A 125 -12.52 7.67 -3.22
N ARG A 126 -13.49 8.33 -3.86
CA ARG A 126 -14.02 7.88 -5.16
C ARG A 126 -12.99 8.02 -6.28
N ALA A 127 -12.26 9.13 -6.32
CA ALA A 127 -11.20 9.31 -7.32
C ALA A 127 -10.05 8.32 -7.10
N VAL A 128 -9.69 8.06 -5.84
CA VAL A 128 -8.67 7.05 -5.50
C VAL A 128 -9.08 5.66 -6.00
N ILE A 129 -10.33 5.25 -5.81
CA ILE A 129 -10.81 3.95 -6.30
C ILE A 129 -10.75 3.87 -7.84
N TRP A 130 -11.13 4.94 -8.54
CA TRP A 130 -11.06 4.96 -10.01
C TRP A 130 -9.61 4.90 -10.52
N THR A 131 -8.68 5.63 -9.89
CA THR A 131 -7.26 5.53 -10.24
C THR A 131 -6.71 4.14 -9.96
N ASP A 132 -7.09 3.51 -8.85
CA ASP A 132 -6.66 2.15 -8.50
C ASP A 132 -7.18 1.10 -9.50
N VAL A 133 -8.41 1.26 -10.00
CA VAL A 133 -8.97 0.38 -11.04
C VAL A 133 -8.19 0.51 -12.34
N LEU A 134 -7.87 1.73 -12.76
CA LEU A 134 -7.09 1.97 -13.98
C LEU A 134 -5.65 1.42 -13.83
N GLN A 135 -5.01 1.64 -12.68
CA GLN A 135 -3.67 1.12 -12.38
C GLN A 135 -3.63 -0.40 -12.25
N GLY A 136 -4.71 -1.03 -11.80
CA GLY A 136 -4.78 -2.49 -11.65
C GLY A 136 -5.06 -3.25 -12.94
N VAL A 137 -5.53 -2.55 -13.99
CA VAL A 137 -5.81 -3.13 -15.32
C VAL A 137 -4.65 -2.90 -16.30
N ALA A 138 -3.92 -1.80 -16.14
CA ALA A 138 -2.70 -1.49 -16.90
C ALA A 138 -1.52 -2.37 -16.48
#